data_AF-A0A842UE64-F1
#
_entry.id   AF-A0A842UE64-F1
#
_cell.length_a   1.000
_cell.length_b   1.000
_cell.length_c   1.000
_cell.angle_alpha   90.00
_cell.angle_beta   90.00
_cell.angle_gamma   90.00
#
_symmetry.space_group_name_H-M   'P 1'
#
loop_
_entity.id
_entity.type
_entity.pdbx_description
1 polymer ?
#
loop_
_entity_poly.entity_id
_entity_poly.type
_entity_poly.pdbx_seq_one_letter_code
_entity_poly.pdbx_strand_id
1 'polypeptide(L)' 'MKMPRKPRKWATVKPGGLYGWKKTQSDATRHRILSKAVNKDSYATIIRRMNQLRNITKDKKTKQLMEKDMEYLKKKYRK' A
#
# COMPACT_ATOMS: atom_id res chain seq x y z
N MET A 1 -10.34 10.97 -31.25
CA MET A 1 -10.67 10.32 -29.96
C MET A 1 -9.37 9.86 -29.28
N LYS A 2 -9.06 10.34 -28.06
CA LYS A 2 -7.88 9.88 -27.31
C LYS A 2 -8.14 8.46 -26.79
N MET A 3 -7.42 7.46 -27.32
CA MET A 3 -7.43 6.11 -26.75
C MET A 3 -7.00 6.15 -25.27
N PRO A 4 -7.60 5.34 -24.38
CA PRO A 4 -7.13 5.22 -23.01
C PRO A 4 -5.71 4.67 -23.04
N ARG A 5 -4.74 5.49 -22.63
CA ARG A 5 -3.35 5.05 -22.44
C ARG A 5 -3.38 3.84 -21.50
N LYS A 6 -2.90 2.68 -21.96
CA LYS A 6 -2.78 1.47 -21.13
C LYS A 6 -2.24 1.89 -19.75
N PRO A 7 -2.92 1.55 -18.63
CA PRO A 7 -2.43 1.94 -17.32
C PRO A 7 -1.00 1.42 -17.20
N ARG A 8 -0.06 2.31 -16.87
CA ARG A 8 1.34 1.95 -16.67
C ARG A 8 1.39 0.72 -15.74
N LYS A 9 2.18 -0.32 -16.06
CA LYS A 9 2.17 -1.62 -15.33
C LYS A 9 2.32 -1.50 -13.79
N TRP A 10 2.84 -0.40 -13.28
CA TRP A 10 2.90 -0.11 -11.83
C TRP A 10 1.57 0.36 -11.22
N ALA A 11 0.64 0.87 -12.02
CA ALA A 11 -0.70 1.28 -11.62
C ALA A 11 -1.70 0.11 -11.60
N THR A 12 -1.31 -1.03 -12.17
CA THR A 12 -2.02 -2.29 -12.03
C THR A 12 -1.71 -2.85 -10.65
N VAL A 13 -2.27 -2.25 -9.61
CA VAL A 13 -2.44 -2.93 -8.32
C VAL A 13 -3.33 -4.13 -8.65
N LYS A 14 -2.73 -5.31 -8.85
CA LYS A 14 -3.50 -6.55 -9.12
C LYS A 14 -4.65 -6.62 -8.09
N PRO A 15 -5.86 -7.03 -8.50
CA PRO A 15 -6.95 -7.28 -7.56
C PRO A 15 -6.47 -8.36 -6.58
N GLY A 16 -6.11 -7.93 -5.38
CA GLY A 16 -5.14 -8.60 -4.52
C GLY A 16 -4.24 -7.56 -3.85
N GLY A 17 -4.86 -6.57 -3.20
CA GLY A 17 -4.18 -5.40 -2.62
C GLY A 17 -3.01 -5.77 -1.72
N LEU A 18 -1.97 -4.92 -1.65
CA LEU A 18 -0.80 -4.97 -0.75
C LEU A 18 -0.63 -6.29 0.05
N TYR A 19 -0.35 -7.40 -0.64
CA TYR A 19 -0.12 -8.71 -0.01
C TYR A 19 -1.24 -9.24 0.91
N GLY A 20 -2.50 -8.97 0.58
CA GLY A 20 -3.65 -9.37 1.38
C GLY A 20 -4.03 -8.34 2.46
N TRP A 21 -3.47 -7.13 2.41
CA TRP A 21 -3.85 -6.01 3.25
C TRP A 21 -5.32 -5.64 3.05
N LYS A 22 -6.08 -5.52 4.14
CA LYS A 22 -7.48 -5.09 4.14
C LYS A 22 -7.73 -4.09 5.27
N LYS A 23 -8.56 -3.08 4.99
CA LYS A 23 -9.00 -2.07 5.97
C LYS A 23 -9.84 -2.60 7.14
N THR A 24 -10.35 -3.83 7.01
CA THR A 24 -11.15 -4.52 8.05
C THR A 24 -10.28 -5.32 9.01
N GLN A 25 -9.00 -5.55 8.70
CA GLN A 25 -8.08 -6.27 9.56
C GLN A 25 -7.57 -5.38 10.70
N SER A 26 -7.22 -6.01 11.82
CA SER A 26 -6.55 -5.36 12.95
C SER A 26 -5.19 -4.79 12.57
N ASP A 27 -4.75 -3.76 13.29
CA ASP A 27 -3.45 -3.10 13.07
C ASP A 27 -2.29 -4.09 13.10
N ALA A 28 -2.28 -5.00 14.08
CA ALA A 28 -1.27 -6.05 14.20
C ALA A 28 -1.18 -6.94 12.93
N THR A 29 -2.32 -7.32 12.37
CA THR A 29 -2.38 -8.14 11.15
C THR A 29 -1.84 -7.37 9.95
N ARG A 30 -2.26 -6.10 9.78
CA ARG A 30 -1.80 -5.25 8.69
C ARG A 30 -0.30 -4.99 8.77
N HIS A 31 0.23 -4.66 9.95
CA HIS A 31 1.66 -4.47 10.18
C HIS A 31 2.48 -5.73 9.86
N ARG A 32 1.98 -6.92 10.23
CA ARG A 32 2.63 -8.21 9.91
C ARG A 32 2.68 -8.46 8.41
N ILE A 33 1.56 -8.24 7.71
CA ILE A 33 1.47 -8.38 6.25
C ILE A 33 2.44 -7.42 5.56
N LEU A 34 2.43 -6.15 5.96
CA LEU A 34 3.30 -5.13 5.37
C LEU A 34 4.78 -5.40 5.65
N SER A 35 5.14 -5.90 6.84
CA SER A 35 6.51 -6.30 7.15
C SER A 35 6.98 -7.46 6.24
N LYS A 36 6.12 -8.47 6.02
CA LYS A 36 6.41 -9.55 5.05
C LYS A 36 6.56 -9.00 3.63
N ALA A 37 5.73 -8.04 3.25
CA ALA A 37 5.80 -7.39 1.95
C ALA A 37 7.11 -6.61 1.77
N VAL A 38 7.57 -5.90 2.80
CA VAL A 38 8.84 -5.17 2.79
C VAL A 38 10.03 -6.11 2.61
N ASN A 39 10.02 -7.26 3.28
CA ASN A 39 11.08 -8.27 3.13
C ASN A 39 11.13 -8.85 1.71
N LYS A 40 10.02 -8.82 0.95
CA LYS A 40 9.95 -9.36 -0.41
C LYS A 40 10.25 -8.32 -1.51
N ASP A 41 9.72 -7.11 -1.39
CA ASP A 41 9.76 -6.09 -2.46
C ASP A 41 10.60 -4.85 -2.13
N SER A 42 11.22 -4.78 -0.94
CA SER A 42 11.87 -3.62 -0.31
C SER A 42 10.92 -2.56 0.27
N TYR A 43 11.42 -1.84 1.29
CA TYR A 43 10.69 -0.77 1.98
C TYR A 43 10.22 0.34 1.02
N ALA A 44 11.11 0.82 0.15
CA ALA A 44 10.79 1.92 -0.78
C ALA A 44 9.65 1.56 -1.73
N THR A 45 9.64 0.33 -2.25
CA THR A 45 8.56 -0.16 -3.13
C THR A 45 7.22 -0.22 -2.40
N ILE A 46 7.19 -0.73 -1.17
CA ILE A 46 5.96 -0.82 -0.38
C ILE A 46 5.40 0.57 -0.05
N ILE A 47 6.24 1.50 0.39
CA ILE A 47 5.81 2.89 0.65
C ILE A 47 5.25 3.54 -0.62
N ARG A 48 5.90 3.34 -1.78
CA ARG A 48 5.40 3.86 -3.06
C ARG A 48 4.03 3.30 -3.41
N ARG A 49 3.82 1.99 -3.23
CA ARG A 49 2.51 1.33 -3.50
C ARG A 49 1.43 1.81 -2.54
N MET A 50 1.76 1.99 -1.25
CA MET A 50 0.82 2.52 -0.26
C MET A 50 0.40 3.96 -0.59
N ASN A 51 1.36 4.82 -0.96
CA ASN A 51 1.06 6.18 -1.40
C ASN A 51 0.18 6.22 -2.66
N GLN A 52 0.44 5.34 -3.63
CA GLN A 52 -0.40 5.22 -4.82
C GLN A 52 -1.84 4.83 -4.45
N LEU A 53 -2.01 3.83 -3.58
CA LEU A 53 -3.33 3.40 -3.14
C LEU A 53 -4.06 4.49 -2.35
N ARG A 54 -3.35 5.22 -1.48
CA ARG A 54 -3.88 6.38 -0.73
C ARG A 54 -4.36 7.50 -1.66
N ASN A 55 -3.65 7.75 -2.76
CA ASN A 55 -4.01 8.82 -3.71
C ASN A 55 -5.19 8.43 -4.61
N ILE A 56 -5.32 7.16 -4.96
CA ILE A 56 -6.40 6.66 -5.85
C ILE A 56 -7.69 6.37 -5.08
N THR A 57 -7.58 5.93 -3.82
CA THR A 57 -8.77 5.60 -3.02
C THR A 57 -9.58 6.84 -2.66
N LYS A 58 -10.90 6.74 -2.77
CA LYS A 58 -11.84 7.76 -2.27
C LYS A 58 -12.25 7.54 -0.82
N ASP A 59 -11.96 6.37 -0.25
CA ASP A 59 -12.36 5.99 1.11
C ASP A 59 -11.44 6.65 2.16
N LYS A 60 -12.03 7.53 2.99
CA LYS A 60 -11.34 8.21 4.08
C LYS A 60 -10.71 7.24 5.08
N LYS A 61 -11.39 6.14 5.43
CA LYS A 61 -10.88 5.14 6.39
C LYS A 61 -9.62 4.47 5.84
N THR A 62 -9.64 4.11 4.56
CA THR A 62 -8.46 3.54 3.90
C THR A 62 -7.28 4.50 3.91
N LYS A 63 -7.50 5.81 3.67
CA LYS A 63 -6.44 6.82 3.72
C LYS A 63 -5.80 6.93 5.11
N GLN A 64 -6.62 7.03 6.16
CA GLN A 64 -6.14 7.14 7.54
C GLN A 64 -5.35 5.89 7.98
N LEU A 65 -5.84 4.70 7.65
CA LEU A 65 -5.13 3.45 7.98
C LEU A 65 -3.81 3.34 7.20
N MET A 66 -3.80 3.74 5.93
CA MET A 66 -2.56 3.79 5.14
C MET A 66 -1.53 4.75 5.74
N GLU A 67 -1.94 5.93 6.22
CA GLU A 67 -1.04 6.87 6.89
C GLU A 67 -0.42 6.26 8.15
N LYS A 68 -1.24 5.68 9.02
CA LYS A 68 -0.77 4.99 10.24
C LYS A 68 0.19 3.84 9.91
N ASP A 69 -0.18 3.00 8.94
CA ASP A 69 0.62 1.84 8.55
C ASP A 69 1.94 2.27 7.87
N MET A 70 1.95 3.36 7.10
CA MET A 70 3.18 3.94 6.53
C MET A 70 4.08 4.52 7.63
N GLU A 71 3.51 5.17 8.64
CA GLU A 71 4.26 5.69 9.78
C GLU A 71 4.93 4.55 10.57
N TYR A 72 4.21 3.45 10.78
CA TYR A 72 4.77 2.22 11.36
C TYR A 72 5.97 1.72 10.56
N LEU A 73 5.82 1.59 9.24
CA LEU A 73 6.92 1.12 8.39
C LEU A 73 8.10 2.09 8.41
N LYS A 74 7.85 3.40 8.44
CA LYS A 74 8.90 4.42 8.58
C LYS A 74 9.68 4.22 9.87
N LYS A 75 9.00 4.10 11.02
CA LYS A 75 9.66 3.88 12.33
C LYS A 75 10.45 2.57 12.36
N LYS A 76 9.98 1.52 11.69
CA LYS A 76 10.60 0.19 11.72
C LYS A 76 11.80 0.04 10.77
N TYR A 77 11.74 0.63 9.57
CA TYR A 77 12.70 0.36 8.49
C TYR A 77 13.49 1.57 8.02
N ARG A 78 13.08 2.80 8.36
CA ARG A 78 13.86 4.01 8.06
C ARG A 78 14.82 4.26 9.22
N LYS A 79 15.96 3.56 9.19
CA LYS A 79 17.16 3.97 9.92
C LYS A 79 17.86 5.08 9.15
#